data_AF-A0A089P552-F1
#
_entry.id   AF-A0A089P552-F1
#
_cell.length_a   1.000
_cell.length_b   1.000
_cell.length_c   1.000
_cell.angle_alpha   90.00
_cell.angle_beta   90.00
_cell.angle_gamma   90.00
#
_symmetry.space_group_name_H-M   'P 1'
#
loop_
_entity.id
_entity.type
_entity.pdbx_description
1 polymer ?
#
loop_
_entity_poly.entity_id
_entity_poly.type
_entity_poly.pdbx_seq_one_letter_code
_entity_poly.pdbx_strand_id
1 'polypeptide(L)'
;MDGVLKSWAVTRGPSLSPAEKRLAVMTEDHPVEYLDWEGAIPKGQYGGGTMIVWDTGLWEPVCDPAAGLEKGHLEFSLHGERLGGRWHLVRLKDRDGEKKQPWLLMKADDEHARRDGDILVEHEASVLSGRTNRDLAAGGVVRGDHATRVQVAAERKAKPPATRSKGARKAILPPFVEPALATLVDDVPSGDGWLYEIKHDGYRMQARVDGGSVKLLTRSGLDWTAKFEPTALVLKAMKLPSALIDGEIVVETENGVSDFSALQQALAAGETGSAVFYVFDLLNLDGRDIWGLPLS
;
A
#
# COMPACT_ATOMS: atom_id res chain seq x y z
N MET A 1 2.71 -15.66 -7.59
CA MET A 1 1.89 -16.44 -8.54
C MET A 1 0.98 -15.46 -9.25
N ASP A 2 0.88 -15.49 -10.58
CA ASP A 2 0.02 -14.58 -11.36
C ASP A 2 0.23 -13.09 -11.06
N GLY A 3 1.49 -12.68 -10.84
CA GLY A 3 1.83 -11.28 -10.55
C GLY A 3 1.48 -10.78 -9.15
N VAL A 4 1.00 -11.66 -8.25
CA VAL A 4 0.65 -11.31 -6.87
C VAL A 4 1.25 -12.27 -5.83
N LEU A 5 1.25 -11.85 -4.58
CA LEU A 5 1.58 -12.66 -3.40
C LEU A 5 0.31 -13.27 -2.82
N LYS A 6 0.13 -14.57 -3.04
CA LYS A 6 -0.87 -15.35 -2.29
C LYS A 6 -0.43 -15.39 -0.83
N SER A 7 -1.31 -14.92 0.06
CA SER A 7 -0.90 -14.55 1.42
C SER A 7 -1.70 -15.28 2.50
N TRP A 8 -0.99 -15.65 3.57
CA TRP A 8 -1.57 -16.27 4.75
C TRP A 8 -1.00 -15.67 6.03
N ALA A 9 -1.87 -15.35 6.98
CA ALA A 9 -1.48 -15.00 8.34
C ALA A 9 -1.24 -16.28 9.15
N VAL A 10 0.03 -16.58 9.46
CA VAL A 10 0.42 -17.73 10.29
C VAL A 10 0.52 -17.29 11.75
N THR A 11 -0.55 -17.51 12.52
CA THR A 11 -0.76 -16.91 13.87
C THR A 11 0.36 -17.15 14.89
N ARG A 12 1.07 -18.28 14.79
CA ARG A 12 2.21 -18.61 15.66
C ARG A 12 3.55 -18.59 14.93
N GLY A 13 3.58 -18.15 13.67
CA GLY A 13 4.75 -18.27 12.79
C GLY A 13 5.03 -19.71 12.32
N PRO A 14 5.96 -19.90 11.37
CA PRO A 14 6.40 -21.21 10.85
C PRO A 14 7.09 -22.05 11.93
N SER A 15 7.21 -23.35 11.68
CA SER A 15 7.98 -24.29 12.51
C SER A 15 8.75 -25.23 11.61
N LEU A 16 10.00 -25.52 11.98
CA LEU A 16 10.82 -26.53 11.31
C LEU A 16 10.49 -27.96 11.75
N SER A 17 9.59 -28.16 12.72
CA SER A 17 9.20 -29.49 13.19
C SER A 17 8.08 -30.08 12.34
N PRO A 18 8.29 -31.25 11.70
CA PRO A 18 7.23 -31.93 10.93
C PRO A 18 6.04 -32.38 11.79
N ALA A 19 6.22 -32.46 13.12
CA ALA A 19 5.16 -32.81 14.05
C ALA A 19 4.21 -31.63 14.34
N GLU A 20 4.62 -30.39 14.04
CA GLU A 20 3.84 -29.20 14.34
C GLU A 20 3.02 -28.74 13.14
N LYS A 21 1.73 -28.47 13.40
CA LYS A 21 0.82 -27.90 12.41
C LYS A 21 0.51 -26.45 12.80
N ARG A 22 0.80 -25.51 11.90
CA ARG A 22 0.63 -24.07 12.14
C ARG A 22 -0.63 -23.58 11.42
N LEU A 23 -1.57 -23.00 12.16
CA LEU A 23 -2.77 -22.40 11.58
C LEU A 23 -2.37 -21.21 10.71
N ALA A 24 -2.78 -21.27 9.44
CA ALA A 24 -2.55 -20.27 8.42
C ALA A 24 -3.91 -19.79 7.91
N VAL A 25 -4.23 -18.51 8.10
CA VAL A 25 -5.50 -17.92 7.65
C VAL A 25 -5.23 -17.19 6.34
N MET A 26 -5.87 -17.61 5.25
CA MET A 26 -5.70 -16.94 3.97
C MET A 26 -6.20 -15.50 4.06
N THR A 27 -5.38 -14.57 3.60
CA THR A 27 -5.68 -13.12 3.53
C THR A 27 -5.84 -12.72 2.06
N GLU A 28 -6.07 -11.43 1.82
CA GLU A 28 -6.08 -10.86 0.49
C GLU A 28 -4.70 -11.01 -0.17
N ASP A 29 -4.71 -11.03 -1.50
CA ASP A 29 -3.49 -11.02 -2.30
C ASP A 29 -2.74 -9.69 -2.08
N HIS A 30 -1.42 -9.77 -1.94
CA HIS A 30 -0.58 -8.58 -1.79
C HIS A 30 0.23 -8.31 -3.07
N PRO A 31 0.58 -7.06 -3.37
CA PRO A 31 1.52 -6.73 -4.44
C PRO A 31 2.90 -7.36 -4.17
N VAL A 32 3.65 -7.68 -5.22
CA VAL A 32 5.00 -8.27 -5.08
C VAL A 32 5.96 -7.31 -4.38
N GLU A 33 5.72 -6.01 -4.48
CA GLU A 33 6.45 -4.94 -3.80
C GLU A 33 6.30 -4.96 -2.27
N TYR A 34 5.42 -5.80 -1.71
CA TYR A 34 5.38 -6.04 -0.27
C TYR A 34 6.48 -6.99 0.22
N LEU A 35 7.18 -7.70 -0.67
CA LEU A 35 8.23 -8.67 -0.29
C LEU A 35 9.40 -8.04 0.48
N ASP A 36 9.73 -6.79 0.20
CA ASP A 36 10.86 -6.06 0.79
C ASP A 36 10.44 -4.94 1.74
N TRP A 37 9.14 -4.87 2.08
CA TRP A 37 8.60 -3.79 2.89
C TRP A 37 8.74 -4.06 4.40
N GLU A 38 9.18 -3.02 5.14
CA GLU A 38 9.26 -3.01 6.60
C GLU A 38 8.76 -1.69 7.16
N GLY A 39 8.08 -1.73 8.31
CA GLY A 39 7.61 -0.51 8.94
C GLY A 39 6.69 -0.73 10.13
N ALA A 40 6.10 0.38 10.59
CA ALA A 40 5.08 0.38 11.62
C ALA A 40 3.77 0.93 11.05
N ILE A 41 2.72 0.12 11.12
CA ILE A 41 1.35 0.48 10.75
C ILE A 41 0.61 0.90 12.04
N PRO A 42 -0.05 2.08 12.07
CA PRO A 42 -0.80 2.53 13.23
C PRO A 42 -1.82 1.50 13.72
N LYS A 43 -1.99 1.39 15.05
CA LYS A 43 -3.03 0.53 15.64
C LYS A 43 -4.42 0.96 15.16
N GLY A 44 -5.23 0.00 14.74
CA GLY A 44 -6.60 0.23 14.24
C GLY A 44 -6.71 0.32 12.72
N GLN A 45 -5.59 0.35 11.99
CA GLN A 45 -5.55 0.15 10.54
C GLN A 45 -5.43 -1.35 10.22
N TYR A 46 -5.83 -1.76 9.01
CA TYR A 46 -5.61 -3.13 8.54
C TYR A 46 -4.11 -3.43 8.51
N GLY A 47 -3.69 -4.56 9.11
CA GLY A 47 -2.26 -4.86 9.31
C GLY A 47 -1.57 -4.07 10.44
N GLY A 48 -2.32 -3.36 11.28
CA GLY A 48 -1.77 -2.54 12.38
C GLY A 48 -0.78 -3.29 13.28
N GLY A 49 0.42 -2.73 13.44
CA GLY A 49 1.55 -3.36 14.12
C GLY A 49 2.88 -3.02 13.46
N THR A 50 3.97 -3.56 13.98
CA THR A 50 5.28 -3.50 13.32
C THR A 50 5.45 -4.71 12.41
N MET A 51 6.02 -4.50 11.25
CA MET A 51 6.32 -5.53 10.27
C MET A 51 7.78 -5.44 9.86
N ILE A 52 8.43 -6.60 9.85
CA ILE A 52 9.78 -6.83 9.34
C ILE A 52 9.71 -7.91 8.27
N VAL A 53 10.67 -7.90 7.35
CA VAL A 53 10.93 -9.03 6.46
C VAL A 53 11.73 -10.05 7.27
N TRP A 54 11.01 -11.01 7.86
CA TRP A 54 11.60 -12.03 8.74
C TRP A 54 12.36 -13.10 7.95
N ASP A 55 11.90 -13.44 6.75
CA ASP A 55 12.60 -14.33 5.83
C ASP A 55 12.23 -13.94 4.40
N THR A 56 13.11 -14.20 3.44
CA THR A 56 12.87 -13.95 2.02
C THR A 56 13.67 -14.94 1.18
N GLY A 57 13.20 -15.20 -0.03
CA GLY A 57 13.87 -16.12 -0.94
C GLY A 57 12.97 -16.59 -2.06
N LEU A 58 13.33 -17.73 -2.63
CA LEU A 58 12.59 -18.35 -3.72
C LEU A 58 11.72 -19.49 -3.18
N TRP A 59 10.62 -19.73 -3.87
CA TRP A 59 9.81 -20.92 -3.65
C TRP A 59 9.63 -21.65 -4.97
N GLU A 60 9.59 -22.97 -4.91
CA GLU A 60 9.43 -23.84 -6.07
C GLU A 60 8.25 -24.79 -5.82
N PRO A 61 7.18 -24.71 -6.62
CA PRO A 61 6.05 -25.62 -6.46
C PRO A 61 6.44 -27.03 -6.95
N VAL A 62 6.00 -28.06 -6.22
CA VAL A 62 6.26 -29.47 -6.59
C VAL A 62 5.31 -29.93 -7.70
N CYS A 63 4.11 -29.36 -7.77
CA CYS A 63 3.10 -29.61 -8.79
C CYS A 63 2.49 -28.28 -9.27
N ASP A 64 1.51 -28.30 -10.17
CA ASP A 64 0.83 -27.07 -10.62
C ASP A 64 0.26 -26.30 -9.41
N PRO A 65 0.77 -25.09 -9.11
CA PRO A 65 0.37 -24.35 -7.93
C PRO A 65 -1.04 -23.78 -8.03
N ALA A 66 -1.55 -23.48 -9.23
CA ALA A 66 -2.91 -22.99 -9.40
C ALA A 66 -3.92 -24.10 -9.06
N ALA A 67 -3.69 -25.30 -9.61
CA ALA A 67 -4.50 -26.48 -9.31
C ALA A 67 -4.39 -26.90 -7.84
N GLY A 68 -3.18 -26.79 -7.24
CA GLY A 68 -2.96 -27.07 -5.82
C GLY A 68 -3.72 -26.11 -4.91
N LEU A 69 -3.72 -24.81 -5.23
CA LEU A 69 -4.48 -23.79 -4.50
C LEU A 69 -5.99 -24.07 -4.59
N GLU A 70 -6.50 -24.36 -5.79
CA GLU A 70 -7.92 -24.68 -6.00
C GLU A 70 -8.34 -25.94 -5.23
N LYS A 71 -7.55 -27.01 -5.30
CA LYS A 71 -7.80 -28.27 -4.58
C LYS A 71 -7.65 -28.14 -3.06
N GLY A 72 -6.93 -27.13 -2.58
CA GLY A 72 -6.67 -26.92 -1.16
C GLY A 72 -5.46 -27.68 -0.65
N HIS A 73 -4.49 -28.00 -1.52
CA HIS A 73 -3.23 -28.62 -1.14
C HIS A 73 -2.11 -28.09 -2.04
N LEU A 74 -1.27 -27.24 -1.47
CA LEU A 74 -0.03 -26.77 -2.06
C LEU A 74 1.14 -27.54 -1.44
N GLU A 75 2.02 -28.04 -2.30
CA GLU A 75 3.30 -28.62 -1.93
C GLU A 75 4.40 -27.87 -2.66
N PHE A 76 5.39 -27.40 -1.91
CA PHE A 76 6.45 -26.54 -2.43
C PHE A 76 7.72 -26.65 -1.61
N SER A 77 8.85 -26.31 -2.23
CA SER A 77 10.13 -26.12 -1.57
C SER A 77 10.39 -24.64 -1.34
N LEU A 78 10.96 -24.29 -0.19
CA LEU A 78 11.46 -22.95 0.10
C LEU A 78 12.99 -22.94 0.05
N HIS A 79 13.52 -21.87 -0.53
CA HIS A 79 14.92 -21.52 -0.61
C HIS A 79 15.09 -20.12 -0.04
N GLY A 80 14.80 -19.98 1.26
CA GLY A 80 14.92 -18.75 2.02
C GLY A 80 16.24 -18.62 2.78
N GLU A 81 16.46 -17.44 3.35
CA GLU A 81 17.56 -17.19 4.29
C GLU A 81 17.40 -18.02 5.59
N ARG A 82 16.16 -18.33 5.97
CA ARG A 82 15.83 -19.10 7.20
C ARG A 82 15.06 -20.38 6.92
N LEU A 83 14.02 -20.31 6.09
CA LEU A 83 13.16 -21.45 5.79
C LEU A 83 13.67 -22.17 4.53
N GLY A 84 14.12 -23.41 4.74
CA GLY A 84 14.57 -24.31 3.68
C GLY A 84 13.71 -25.57 3.56
N GLY A 85 13.86 -26.28 2.44
CA GLY A 85 13.28 -27.61 2.22
C GLY A 85 11.79 -27.58 1.86
N ARG A 86 11.15 -28.74 1.94
CA ARG A 86 9.75 -28.96 1.52
C ARG A 86 8.75 -28.60 2.61
N TRP A 87 7.62 -28.06 2.16
CA TRP A 87 6.49 -27.57 2.95
C TRP A 87 5.15 -27.92 2.31
N HIS A 88 4.12 -27.94 3.14
CA HIS A 88 2.74 -28.12 2.71
C HIS A 88 1.84 -27.02 3.26
N LEU A 89 0.97 -26.49 2.42
CA LEU A 89 -0.20 -25.70 2.79
C LEU A 89 -1.45 -26.52 2.48
N VAL A 90 -2.21 -26.91 3.50
CA VAL A 90 -3.39 -27.78 3.36
C VAL A 90 -4.63 -27.07 3.90
N ARG A 91 -5.65 -26.93 3.07
CA ARG A 91 -6.95 -26.36 3.44
C ARG A 91 -7.78 -27.39 4.19
N LEU A 92 -8.32 -27.00 5.34
CA LEU A 92 -9.23 -27.83 6.10
C LEU A 92 -10.63 -27.80 5.47
N LYS A 93 -11.40 -28.86 5.69
CA LYS A 93 -12.81 -28.90 5.30
C LYS A 93 -13.62 -27.89 6.10
N ASP A 94 -14.63 -27.34 5.45
CA ASP A 94 -15.56 -26.40 6.07
C ASP A 94 -16.19 -26.99 7.34
N ARG A 95 -16.34 -26.16 8.36
CA ARG A 95 -17.21 -26.40 9.50
C ARG A 95 -18.40 -25.46 9.39
N ASP A 96 -19.60 -25.97 9.64
CA ASP A 96 -20.83 -25.19 9.55
C ASP A 96 -20.72 -23.87 10.33
N GLY A 97 -20.85 -22.74 9.64
CA GLY A 97 -20.88 -21.40 10.23
C GLY A 97 -19.59 -20.57 10.13
N GLU A 98 -18.47 -21.10 9.61
CA GLU A 98 -17.23 -20.32 9.44
C GLU A 98 -17.18 -19.60 8.07
N LYS A 99 -16.91 -18.28 8.07
CA LYS A 99 -16.87 -17.43 6.87
C LYS A 99 -15.56 -17.52 6.06
N LYS A 100 -14.51 -18.17 6.58
CA LYS A 100 -13.19 -18.27 5.93
C LYS A 100 -12.62 -19.68 6.12
N GLN A 101 -12.03 -20.23 5.07
CA GLN A 101 -11.50 -21.59 5.05
C GLN A 101 -10.10 -21.63 5.72
N PRO A 102 -9.93 -22.27 6.89
CA PRO A 102 -8.63 -22.31 7.57
C PRO A 102 -7.65 -23.26 6.87
N TRP A 103 -6.38 -22.84 6.77
CA TRP A 103 -5.29 -23.66 6.23
C TRP A 103 -4.31 -24.07 7.34
N LEU A 104 -3.52 -25.11 7.07
CA LEU A 104 -2.41 -25.55 7.89
C LEU A 104 -1.12 -25.45 7.08
N LEU A 105 -0.14 -24.73 7.62
CA LEU A 105 1.26 -24.79 7.19
C LEU A 105 1.97 -25.89 7.96
N MET A 106 2.67 -26.79 7.26
CA MET A 106 3.37 -27.94 7.82
C MET A 106 4.73 -28.12 7.14
N LYS A 107 5.77 -28.41 7.93
CA LYS A 107 7.09 -28.78 7.42
C LYS A 107 7.09 -30.26 7.00
N ALA A 108 7.66 -30.57 5.84
CA ALA A 108 7.91 -31.97 5.47
C ALA A 108 9.12 -32.55 6.22
N ASP A 109 9.12 -33.86 6.47
CA ASP A 109 10.27 -34.55 7.06
C ASP A 109 11.37 -34.71 5.98
N ASP A 110 12.37 -33.84 6.02
CA ASP A 110 13.51 -33.78 5.11
C ASP A 110 14.76 -33.23 5.81
N GLU A 111 15.85 -33.00 5.07
CA GLU A 111 17.13 -32.54 5.63
C GLU A 111 17.09 -31.17 6.31
N HIS A 112 16.08 -30.34 6.03
CA HIS A 112 15.88 -29.04 6.68
C HIS A 112 14.92 -29.11 7.87
N ALA A 113 14.33 -30.27 8.16
CA ALA A 113 13.47 -30.46 9.31
C ALA A 113 14.26 -30.48 10.62
N ARG A 114 13.73 -29.82 11.65
CA ARG A 114 14.30 -29.80 13.01
C ARG A 114 13.21 -30.05 14.04
N ARG A 115 13.43 -31.04 14.91
CA ARG A 115 12.48 -31.40 15.98
C ARG A 115 12.66 -30.60 17.26
N ASP A 116 13.84 -29.99 17.43
CA ASP A 116 14.22 -29.22 18.61
C ASP A 116 14.58 -27.77 18.25
N GLY A 117 14.31 -26.87 19.19
CA GLY A 117 14.51 -25.42 19.05
C GLY A 117 13.33 -24.70 18.41
N ASP A 118 13.29 -23.38 18.59
CA ASP A 118 12.27 -22.51 18.01
C ASP A 118 12.96 -21.47 17.12
N ILE A 119 12.79 -21.63 15.80
CA ILE A 119 13.40 -20.74 14.81
C ILE A 119 12.99 -19.27 15.01
N LEU A 120 11.81 -19.02 15.60
CA LEU A 120 11.30 -17.67 15.85
C LEU A 120 12.03 -16.99 17.01
N VAL A 121 12.57 -17.77 17.95
CA VAL A 121 13.40 -17.28 19.06
C VAL A 121 14.85 -17.17 18.62
N GLU A 122 15.33 -18.09 17.77
CA GLU A 122 16.68 -18.05 17.22
C GLU A 122 16.90 -16.83 16.30
N HIS A 123 15.83 -16.38 15.63
CA HIS A 123 15.89 -15.25 14.71
C HIS A 123 14.76 -14.25 14.98
N GLU A 124 15.06 -13.16 15.70
CA GLU A 124 14.06 -12.12 16.02
C GLU A 124 14.11 -10.90 15.08
N ALA A 125 15.19 -10.76 14.32
CA ALA A 125 15.48 -9.59 13.49
C ALA A 125 15.06 -9.77 12.04
N SER A 126 15.02 -8.69 11.28
CA SER A 126 14.89 -8.67 9.83
C SER A 126 16.10 -9.30 9.12
N VAL A 127 15.87 -10.00 8.00
CA VAL A 127 16.96 -10.41 7.09
C VAL A 127 17.47 -9.26 6.21
N LEU A 128 16.67 -8.22 6.00
CA LEU A 128 17.04 -7.08 5.16
C LEU A 128 17.75 -5.99 5.95
N SER A 129 17.20 -5.60 7.11
CA SER A 129 17.67 -4.45 7.87
C SER A 129 18.36 -4.80 9.19
N GLY A 130 18.28 -6.06 9.63
CA GLY A 130 18.76 -6.48 10.95
C GLY A 130 17.96 -5.91 12.13
N ARG A 131 16.88 -5.15 11.89
CA ARG A 131 16.04 -4.57 12.95
C ARG A 131 15.01 -5.57 13.47
N THR A 132 14.72 -5.51 14.75
CA THR A 132 13.60 -6.23 15.36
C THR A 132 12.31 -5.42 15.27
N ASN A 133 11.17 -6.09 15.47
CA ASN A 133 9.88 -5.41 15.67
C ASN A 133 9.92 -4.40 16.84
N ARG A 134 10.70 -4.70 17.88
CA ARG A 134 10.90 -3.78 19.02
C ARG A 134 11.63 -2.52 18.60
N ASP A 135 12.64 -2.63 17.74
CA ASP A 135 13.39 -1.47 17.23
C ASP A 135 12.49 -0.58 16.37
N LEU A 136 11.62 -1.19 15.54
CA LEU A 136 10.63 -0.44 14.77
C LEU A 136 9.57 0.22 15.66
N ALA A 137 9.17 -0.42 16.76
CA ALA A 137 8.21 0.13 17.71
C ALA A 137 8.82 1.27 18.55
N ALA A 138 10.08 1.15 18.95
CA ALA A 138 10.79 2.13 19.77
C ALA A 138 11.34 3.32 18.95
N GLY A 139 11.61 3.08 17.66
CA GLY A 139 12.39 3.99 16.82
C GLY A 139 11.68 5.28 16.42
N GLY A 140 10.35 5.33 16.31
CA GLY A 140 9.58 6.56 16.00
C GLY A 140 10.05 7.40 14.78
N VAL A 141 11.01 6.95 13.98
CA VAL A 141 11.82 7.74 13.03
C VAL A 141 12.09 6.81 11.83
N VAL A 142 11.56 7.06 10.63
CA VAL A 142 11.86 8.14 9.66
C VAL A 142 13.30 8.04 9.15
N ARG A 143 13.47 7.94 7.84
CA ARG A 143 14.77 7.84 7.15
C ARG A 143 15.72 9.00 7.53
N GLY A 144 17.02 8.71 7.47
CA GLY A 144 18.12 9.58 7.89
C GLY A 144 18.54 10.66 6.88
N ASP A 145 17.62 11.53 6.47
CA ASP A 145 17.90 12.70 5.62
C ASP A 145 17.50 14.04 6.29
N HIS A 146 17.25 14.04 7.60
CA HIS A 146 16.74 15.21 8.31
C HIS A 146 17.78 16.30 8.61
N ALA A 147 19.08 15.99 8.65
CA ALA A 147 20.12 16.98 8.97
C ALA A 147 20.23 18.10 7.91
N THR A 148 19.99 17.76 6.64
CA THR A 148 20.06 18.71 5.51
C THR A 148 18.84 19.63 5.42
N ARG A 149 17.72 19.28 6.07
CA ARG A 149 16.46 20.06 6.06
C ARG A 149 16.39 21.16 7.13
N VAL A 150 17.21 21.10 8.18
CA VAL A 150 17.23 22.13 9.23
C VAL A 150 17.82 23.45 8.72
N GLN A 151 18.80 23.40 7.81
CA GLN A 151 19.38 24.60 7.20
C GLN A 151 18.43 25.28 6.21
N VAL A 152 17.67 24.51 5.42
CA VAL A 152 16.74 25.07 4.41
C VAL A 152 15.47 25.67 5.05
N ALA A 153 15.06 25.18 6.22
CA ALA A 153 13.90 25.71 6.95
C ALA A 153 14.15 27.08 7.60
N ALA A 154 15.41 27.43 7.88
CA ALA A 154 15.77 28.72 8.47
C ALA A 154 15.60 29.90 7.49
N GLU A 155 15.73 29.65 6.18
CA GLU A 155 15.71 30.69 5.14
C GLU A 155 14.29 31.07 4.65
N ARG A 156 13.26 30.30 5.00
CA ARG A 156 11.88 30.48 4.48
C ARG A 156 10.90 31.22 5.39
N LYS A 157 11.38 32.01 6.36
CA LYS A 157 10.53 32.94 7.12
C LYS A 157 10.23 34.21 6.33
N ALA A 158 9.28 34.15 5.38
CA ALA A 158 8.62 35.34 4.86
C ALA A 158 7.17 35.05 4.40
N LYS A 159 6.26 35.11 5.39
CA LYS A 159 4.79 35.31 5.39
C LYS A 159 3.82 34.41 4.57
N PRO A 160 2.61 34.15 5.11
CA PRO A 160 1.68 33.12 4.62
C PRO A 160 0.46 33.67 3.85
N PRO A 161 -0.25 32.80 3.11
CA PRO A 161 -1.71 32.69 3.24
C PRO A 161 -2.14 31.19 3.22
N ALA A 162 -3.28 30.68 3.68
CA ALA A 162 -4.48 31.15 4.34
C ALA A 162 -5.06 29.96 5.16
N THR A 163 -5.97 30.26 6.10
CA THR A 163 -6.83 29.33 6.85
C THR A 163 -6.19 28.10 7.48
N ARG A 164 -5.77 28.24 8.75
CA ARG A 164 -5.67 27.10 9.67
C ARG A 164 -7.06 26.50 9.81
N SER A 165 -7.31 25.37 9.16
CA SER A 165 -8.53 24.58 9.39
C SER A 165 -8.58 24.19 10.88
N LYS A 166 -9.57 24.73 11.60
CA LYS A 166 -9.80 24.40 13.01
C LYS A 166 -10.07 22.89 13.09
N GLY A 167 -9.22 22.15 13.80
CA GLY A 167 -9.32 20.69 13.94
C GLY A 167 -8.27 19.89 13.18
N ALA A 168 -7.51 20.51 12.28
CA ALA A 168 -6.42 19.84 11.56
C ALA A 168 -5.32 19.39 12.52
N ARG A 169 -4.99 18.10 12.49
CA ARG A 169 -3.97 17.50 13.38
C ARG A 169 -2.60 17.58 12.70
N LYS A 170 -1.54 17.83 13.46
CA LYS A 170 -0.18 17.68 12.93
C LYS A 170 0.04 16.22 12.54
N ALA A 171 0.48 15.97 11.32
CA ALA A 171 0.73 14.64 10.80
C ALA A 171 1.86 14.67 9.76
N ILE A 172 2.59 13.56 9.66
CA ILE A 172 3.53 13.36 8.56
C ILE A 172 2.71 13.18 7.27
N LEU A 173 3.20 13.73 6.15
CA LEU A 173 2.57 13.56 4.85
C LEU A 173 2.51 12.06 4.48
N PRO A 174 1.32 11.44 4.44
CA PRO A 174 1.20 10.01 4.12
C PRO A 174 1.76 9.69 2.72
N PRO A 175 2.24 8.45 2.50
CA PRO A 175 2.71 8.03 1.18
C PRO A 175 1.55 7.89 0.19
N PHE A 176 0.40 7.43 0.67
CA PHE A 176 -0.83 7.25 -0.10
C PHE A 176 -2.01 7.13 0.88
N VAL A 177 -3.20 7.52 0.46
CA VAL A 177 -4.47 7.29 1.16
C VAL A 177 -5.43 6.66 0.17
N GLU A 178 -6.06 5.54 0.53
CA GLU A 178 -7.05 4.90 -0.35
C GLU A 178 -8.20 5.87 -0.66
N PRO A 179 -8.52 6.11 -1.95
CA PRO A 179 -9.57 7.05 -2.31
C PRO A 179 -10.94 6.60 -1.82
N ALA A 180 -11.72 7.55 -1.30
CA ALA A 180 -13.13 7.32 -1.02
C ALA A 180 -13.89 6.98 -2.31
N LEU A 181 -14.77 5.98 -2.26
CA LEU A 181 -15.54 5.52 -3.41
C LEU A 181 -16.97 6.00 -3.34
N ALA A 182 -17.48 6.48 -4.47
CA ALA A 182 -18.90 6.78 -4.61
C ALA A 182 -19.73 5.49 -4.52
N THR A 183 -20.85 5.57 -3.82
CA THR A 183 -21.87 4.51 -3.85
C THR A 183 -22.79 4.78 -5.03
N LEU A 184 -22.99 3.77 -5.88
CA LEU A 184 -23.93 3.88 -7.01
C LEU A 184 -25.37 3.95 -6.47
N VAL A 185 -26.10 4.98 -6.89
CA VAL A 185 -27.51 5.22 -6.55
C VAL A 185 -28.28 5.58 -7.82
N ASP A 186 -29.58 5.29 -7.84
CA ASP A 186 -30.42 5.52 -9.01
C ASP A 186 -30.83 6.99 -9.16
N ASP A 187 -31.00 7.70 -8.04
CA ASP A 187 -31.43 9.10 -8.00
C ASP A 187 -30.40 9.97 -7.27
N VAL A 188 -30.26 11.22 -7.72
CA VAL A 188 -29.42 12.22 -7.06
C VAL A 188 -29.98 12.50 -5.66
N PRO A 189 -29.21 12.27 -4.58
CA PRO A 189 -29.67 12.57 -3.22
C PRO A 189 -30.05 14.04 -3.06
N SER A 190 -31.04 14.34 -2.23
CA SER A 190 -31.52 15.70 -1.98
C SER A 190 -31.37 16.12 -0.51
N GLY A 191 -31.38 17.42 -0.26
CA GLY A 191 -31.29 18.03 1.07
C GLY A 191 -29.98 18.80 1.32
N ASP A 192 -29.95 19.56 2.42
CA ASP A 192 -28.86 20.51 2.73
C ASP A 192 -27.54 19.86 3.16
N GLY A 193 -27.50 18.52 3.28
CA GLY A 193 -26.30 17.76 3.64
C GLY A 193 -25.46 17.31 2.43
N TRP A 194 -25.82 17.73 1.21
CA TRP A 194 -25.19 17.29 -0.02
C TRP A 194 -24.55 18.45 -0.79
N LEU A 195 -23.32 18.23 -1.24
CA LEU A 195 -22.65 19.03 -2.25
C LEU A 195 -22.59 18.22 -3.55
N TYR A 196 -22.68 18.90 -4.68
CA TYR A 196 -22.69 18.27 -6.01
C TYR A 196 -21.48 18.71 -6.80
N GLU A 197 -20.79 17.74 -7.38
CA GLU A 197 -19.65 17.95 -8.25
C GLU A 197 -19.88 17.24 -9.57
N ILE A 198 -19.25 17.74 -10.64
CA ILE A 198 -19.31 17.11 -11.96
C ILE A 198 -18.48 15.84 -11.90
N LYS A 199 -19.06 14.73 -12.37
CA LYS A 199 -18.30 13.50 -12.55
C LYS A 199 -17.36 13.65 -13.75
N HIS A 200 -16.07 13.55 -13.50
CA HIS A 200 -15.05 13.49 -14.55
C HIS A 200 -14.74 12.03 -14.89
N ASP A 201 -14.67 11.71 -16.18
CA ASP A 201 -14.29 10.38 -16.67
C ASP A 201 -12.81 10.36 -17.06
N GLY A 202 -11.98 9.80 -16.18
CA GLY A 202 -10.53 9.78 -16.34
C GLY A 202 -9.82 8.70 -15.54
N TYR A 203 -8.59 9.01 -15.13
CA TYR A 203 -7.85 8.23 -14.16
C TYR A 203 -7.77 8.95 -12.81
N ARG A 204 -8.40 8.37 -11.78
CA ARG A 204 -8.27 8.81 -10.39
C ARG A 204 -6.79 8.85 -10.00
N MET A 205 -6.35 10.01 -9.56
CA MET A 205 -4.96 10.32 -9.32
C MET A 205 -4.80 11.08 -8.01
N GLN A 206 -3.90 10.57 -7.17
CA GLN A 206 -3.48 11.23 -5.96
C GLN A 206 -2.12 11.88 -6.19
N ALA A 207 -2.07 13.21 -6.13
CA ALA A 207 -0.83 13.96 -6.23
C ALA A 207 -0.22 14.14 -4.83
N ARG A 208 0.93 13.50 -4.61
CA ARG A 208 1.73 13.66 -3.40
C ARG A 208 2.85 14.66 -3.66
N VAL A 209 2.74 15.84 -3.04
CA VAL A 209 3.75 16.90 -3.11
C VAL A 209 4.51 16.94 -1.79
N ASP A 210 5.83 16.76 -1.83
CA ASP A 210 6.71 16.75 -0.65
C ASP A 210 7.85 17.75 -0.87
N GLY A 211 7.49 19.03 -0.81
CA GLY A 211 8.38 20.12 -1.14
C GLY A 211 8.74 20.13 -2.63
N GLY A 212 9.95 19.69 -2.98
CA GLY A 212 10.45 19.67 -4.37
C GLY A 212 10.17 18.39 -5.14
N SER A 213 9.64 17.36 -4.47
CA SER A 213 9.29 16.07 -5.09
C SER A 213 7.77 15.99 -5.29
N VAL A 214 7.36 15.57 -6.48
CA VAL A 214 5.96 15.32 -6.83
C VAL A 214 5.85 13.87 -7.28
N LYS A 215 4.84 13.16 -6.77
CA LYS A 215 4.41 11.87 -7.29
C LYS A 215 2.95 11.90 -7.67
N LEU A 216 2.62 11.25 -8.78
CA LEU A 216 1.25 11.03 -9.24
C LEU A 216 0.94 9.54 -9.06
N LEU A 217 0.06 9.23 -8.11
CA LEU A 217 -0.27 7.87 -7.70
C LEU A 217 -1.67 7.50 -8.18
N THR A 218 -1.81 6.38 -8.89
CA THR A 218 -3.14 5.91 -9.34
C THR A 218 -4.05 5.58 -8.17
N ARG A 219 -5.33 5.29 -8.45
CA ARG A 219 -6.29 4.72 -7.47
C ARG A 219 -5.74 3.56 -6.64
N SER A 220 -4.82 2.76 -7.18
CA SER A 220 -4.22 1.60 -6.49
C SER A 220 -2.81 1.90 -5.96
N GLY A 221 -2.36 3.16 -5.98
CA GLY A 221 -1.07 3.59 -5.46
C GLY A 221 0.12 3.42 -6.43
N LEU A 222 -0.12 3.11 -7.71
CA LEU A 222 0.97 2.97 -8.69
C LEU A 222 1.56 4.33 -9.04
N ASP A 223 2.88 4.43 -9.06
CA ASP A 223 3.58 5.66 -9.44
C ASP A 223 3.53 5.86 -10.97
N TRP A 224 2.66 6.76 -11.41
CA TRP A 224 2.48 7.15 -12.81
C TRP A 224 3.08 8.54 -13.11
N THR A 225 3.98 9.03 -12.27
CA THR A 225 4.63 10.33 -12.43
C THR A 225 5.30 10.48 -13.79
N ALA A 226 5.99 9.44 -14.28
CA ALA A 226 6.63 9.48 -15.59
C ALA A 226 5.63 9.54 -16.75
N LYS A 227 4.45 8.91 -16.59
CA LYS A 227 3.40 8.91 -17.62
C LYS A 227 2.70 10.26 -17.73
N PHE A 228 2.62 10.98 -16.62
CA PHE A 228 2.04 12.31 -16.52
C PHE A 228 3.10 13.34 -16.11
N GLU A 229 4.29 13.24 -16.71
CA GLU A 229 5.40 14.15 -16.44
C GLU A 229 5.01 15.63 -16.58
N PRO A 230 4.27 16.06 -17.63
CA PRO A 230 3.83 17.45 -17.75
C PRO A 230 3.05 17.94 -16.52
N THR A 231 2.09 17.14 -16.04
CA THR A 231 1.31 17.44 -14.83
C THR A 231 2.18 17.50 -13.58
N ALA A 232 3.12 16.55 -13.42
CA ALA A 232 4.03 16.53 -12.29
C ALA A 232 4.97 17.76 -12.27
N LEU A 233 5.43 18.22 -13.44
CA LEU A 233 6.24 19.42 -13.59
C LEU A 233 5.46 20.69 -13.22
N VAL A 234 4.20 20.81 -13.64
CA VAL A 234 3.33 21.93 -13.26
C VAL A 234 3.15 21.98 -11.74
N LEU A 235 2.78 20.86 -11.11
CA LEU A 235 2.62 20.76 -9.65
C LEU A 235 3.92 21.12 -8.91
N LYS A 236 5.08 20.70 -9.43
CA LYS A 236 6.39 21.04 -8.87
C LYS A 236 6.69 22.54 -9.01
N ALA A 237 6.33 23.15 -10.14
CA ALA A 237 6.53 24.57 -10.40
C ALA A 237 5.66 25.48 -9.52
N MET A 238 4.50 24.99 -9.07
CA MET A 238 3.61 25.71 -8.14
C MET A 238 4.23 25.92 -6.75
N LYS A 239 5.32 25.21 -6.41
CA LYS A 239 6.02 25.33 -5.12
C LYS A 239 5.08 25.20 -3.90
N LEU A 240 4.11 24.29 -4.01
CA LEU A 240 3.17 24.01 -2.94
C LEU A 240 3.93 23.54 -1.68
N PRO A 241 3.37 23.77 -0.47
CA PRO A 241 3.83 23.08 0.73
C PRO A 241 3.60 21.56 0.58
N SER A 242 4.03 20.77 1.57
CA SER A 242 3.72 19.34 1.57
C SER A 242 2.21 19.12 1.46
N ALA A 243 1.74 18.38 0.48
CA ALA A 243 0.32 18.19 0.24
C ALA A 243 0.02 16.78 -0.28
N LEU A 244 -1.13 16.24 0.11
CA LEU A 244 -1.72 15.07 -0.53
C LEU A 244 -3.07 15.47 -1.11
N ILE A 245 -3.13 15.47 -2.44
CA ILE A 245 -4.23 16.04 -3.22
C ILE A 245 -4.91 14.89 -3.95
N ASP A 246 -6.24 14.84 -3.93
CA ASP A 246 -7.02 13.83 -4.65
C ASP A 246 -7.77 14.49 -5.82
N GLY A 247 -7.76 13.81 -6.96
CA GLY A 247 -8.28 14.37 -8.20
C GLY A 247 -8.44 13.33 -9.31
N GLU A 248 -8.88 13.79 -10.47
CA GLU A 248 -9.01 13.00 -11.70
C GLU A 248 -8.14 13.61 -12.79
N ILE A 249 -7.32 12.81 -13.46
CA ILE A 249 -6.65 13.25 -14.70
C ILE A 249 -7.53 12.87 -15.89
N VAL A 250 -7.86 13.86 -16.72
CA VAL A 250 -8.67 13.71 -17.94
C VAL A 250 -7.99 14.30 -19.16
N VAL A 251 -8.47 13.94 -20.35
CA VAL A 251 -8.28 14.74 -21.56
C VAL A 251 -9.65 15.29 -21.95
N GLU A 252 -9.70 16.54 -22.39
CA GLU A 252 -10.94 17.21 -22.75
C GLU A 252 -11.15 17.25 -24.26
N THR A 253 -12.40 17.19 -24.67
CA THR A 253 -12.84 17.58 -26.02
C THR A 253 -12.83 19.10 -26.17
N GLU A 254 -13.00 19.60 -27.39
CA GLU A 254 -13.09 21.05 -27.68
C GLU A 254 -14.21 21.77 -26.90
N ASN A 255 -15.20 21.03 -26.39
CA ASN A 255 -16.32 21.55 -25.61
C ASN A 255 -16.09 21.45 -24.08
N GLY A 256 -14.90 21.05 -23.62
CA GLY A 256 -14.56 20.94 -22.19
C GLY A 256 -15.13 19.70 -21.49
N VAL A 257 -15.61 18.71 -22.24
CA VAL A 257 -16.09 17.42 -21.70
C VAL A 257 -14.95 16.41 -21.66
N SER A 258 -14.80 15.68 -20.55
CA SER A 258 -13.79 14.63 -20.41
C SER A 258 -14.03 13.47 -21.39
N ASP A 259 -12.98 13.08 -22.12
CA ASP A 259 -12.97 11.94 -23.05
C ASP A 259 -11.95 10.89 -22.60
N PHE A 260 -12.48 9.79 -22.07
CA PHE A 260 -11.67 8.69 -21.57
C PHE A 260 -10.92 7.96 -22.69
N SER A 261 -11.50 7.84 -23.89
CA SER A 261 -10.85 7.19 -25.03
C SER A 261 -9.66 8.01 -25.51
N ALA A 262 -9.84 9.33 -25.61
CA ALA A 262 -8.75 10.25 -25.95
C ALA A 262 -7.63 10.20 -24.90
N LEU A 263 -7.97 10.13 -23.61
CA LEU A 263 -6.99 9.96 -22.53
C LEU A 263 -6.18 8.67 -22.67
N GLN A 264 -6.84 7.54 -22.98
CA GLN A 264 -6.14 6.26 -23.20
C GLN A 264 -5.19 6.32 -24.39
N GLN A 265 -5.61 6.96 -25.49
CA GLN A 265 -4.78 7.13 -26.69
C GLN A 265 -3.57 8.04 -26.41
N ALA A 266 -3.78 9.19 -25.76
CA ALA A 266 -2.71 10.09 -25.35
C ALA A 266 -1.70 9.40 -24.42
N LEU A 267 -2.19 8.60 -23.45
CA LEU A 267 -1.35 7.84 -22.55
C LEU A 267 -0.53 6.77 -23.27
N ALA A 268 -1.11 6.07 -24.25
CA ALA A 268 -0.43 5.06 -25.05
C ALA A 268 0.63 5.67 -25.99
N ALA A 269 0.37 6.87 -26.52
CA ALA A 269 1.31 7.62 -27.35
C ALA A 269 2.39 8.35 -26.54
N GLY A 270 2.24 8.46 -25.21
CA GLY A 270 3.11 9.27 -24.35
C GLY A 270 2.87 10.78 -24.49
N GLU A 271 1.77 11.19 -25.10
CA GLU A 271 1.41 12.58 -25.41
C GLU A 271 0.46 13.16 -24.36
N THR A 272 0.84 13.11 -23.09
CA THR A 272 -0.03 13.54 -21.97
C THR A 272 0.00 15.05 -21.69
N GLY A 273 0.51 15.86 -22.63
CA GLY A 273 0.64 17.31 -22.47
C GLY A 273 -0.69 18.08 -22.44
N SER A 274 -1.75 17.51 -23.01
CA SER A 274 -3.11 18.06 -22.97
C SER A 274 -3.94 17.58 -21.78
N ALA A 275 -3.37 16.73 -20.91
CA ALA A 275 -4.08 16.18 -19.78
C ALA A 275 -4.31 17.25 -18.70
N VAL A 276 -5.53 17.30 -18.17
CA VAL A 276 -5.96 18.22 -17.11
C VAL A 276 -6.16 17.44 -15.82
N PHE A 277 -5.63 17.95 -14.71
CA PHE A 277 -5.82 17.36 -13.38
C PHE A 277 -6.87 18.14 -12.59
N TYR A 278 -8.08 17.59 -12.53
CA TYR A 278 -9.20 18.11 -11.76
C TYR A 278 -9.08 17.68 -10.30
N VAL A 279 -8.79 18.63 -9.42
CA VAL A 279 -8.68 18.38 -7.97
C VAL A 279 -10.02 18.62 -7.30
N PHE A 280 -10.47 17.67 -6.49
CA PHE A 280 -11.72 17.79 -5.71
C PHE A 280 -11.52 17.54 -4.21
N ASP A 281 -10.37 17.03 -3.76
CA ASP A 281 -10.12 16.86 -2.33
C ASP A 281 -8.66 17.12 -1.95
N LEU A 282 -8.47 17.49 -0.69
CA LEU A 282 -7.17 17.74 -0.07
C LEU A 282 -7.14 16.97 1.24
N LEU A 283 -6.25 15.99 1.34
CA LEU A 283 -6.19 15.05 2.46
C LEU A 283 -5.13 15.45 3.49
N ASN A 284 -4.07 16.10 3.02
CA ASN A 284 -3.00 16.63 3.86
C ASN A 284 -2.47 17.94 3.30
N LEU A 285 -2.18 18.91 4.16
CA LEU A 285 -1.56 20.17 3.78
C LEU A 285 -0.62 20.69 4.88
N ASP A 286 0.61 21.03 4.49
CA ASP A 286 1.62 21.66 5.34
C ASP A 286 1.83 20.91 6.68
N GLY A 287 2.00 19.59 6.59
CA GLY A 287 2.17 18.73 7.75
C GLY A 287 0.93 18.62 8.63
N ARG A 288 -0.25 18.84 8.07
CA ARG A 288 -1.53 18.68 8.76
C ARG A 288 -2.43 17.69 8.04
N ASP A 289 -2.90 16.70 8.78
CA ASP A 289 -3.99 15.82 8.39
C ASP A 289 -5.30 16.62 8.46
N ILE A 290 -5.96 16.72 7.30
CA ILE A 290 -7.27 17.34 7.15
C ILE A 290 -8.32 16.37 6.60
N TRP A 291 -7.96 15.12 6.35
CA TRP A 291 -8.85 14.08 5.82
C TRP A 291 -10.11 13.87 6.66
N GLY A 292 -10.00 13.99 7.98
CA GLY A 292 -11.12 13.83 8.91
C GLY A 292 -11.98 15.09 9.13
N LEU A 293 -11.73 16.17 8.40
CA LEU A 293 -12.50 17.40 8.53
C LEU A 293 -13.72 17.37 7.60
N PRO A 294 -14.84 18.01 7.99
CA PRO A 294 -16.01 18.08 7.12
C PRO A 294 -15.68 18.85 5.83
N LEU A 295 -16.24 18.39 4.72
CA LEU A 295 -16.33 19.15 3.48
C LEU A 295 -17.12 20.44 3.80
N SER A 296 -16.56 21.60 3.44
CA SER A 296 -17.08 22.92 3.82
C SER A 296 -17.46 23.76 2.62
#